data_AF-A0A6C0BJ35-F1
#
_entry.id   AF-A0A6C0BJ35-F1
#
_cell.length_a   1.000
_cell.length_b   1.000
_cell.length_c   1.000
_cell.angle_alpha   90.00
_cell.angle_beta   90.00
_cell.angle_gamma   90.00
#
_symmetry.space_group_name_H-M   'P 1'
#
loop_
_entity.id
_entity.type
_entity.pdbx_description
1 polymer ?
#
loop_
_entity_poly.entity_id
_entity_poly.type
_entity_poly.pdbx_seq_one_letter_code
_entity_poly.pdbx_strand_id
1 'polypeptide(L)'
;MEWSIPLQKLEVSKISIGPFLQGIKPLVPVSYLDGQLHIPSLSILLPHSTVKQYDPQTGKLDISLGANAAALQKLLLLQKSLLHTVVSRQDTWFPNDTKTQQELEALFQPMIEGDILHLYCPVVVQDKRSGAELIFVYQADGSRTHGVRPGHIRAGDSIRVAFRIQGISFHNHPLNNRWSGKFRFQHKIVAVFNSTSV
;
A
#
# COMPACT_ATOMS: atom_id res chain seq x y z
N MET A 1 0.94 -19.36 -3.80
CA MET A 1 2.12 -18.66 -4.33
C MET A 1 1.67 -17.28 -4.79
N GLU A 2 2.24 -16.20 -4.27
CA GLU A 2 1.86 -14.82 -4.63
C GLU A 2 2.91 -14.23 -5.58
N TRP A 3 2.47 -13.75 -6.75
CA TRP A 3 3.33 -13.13 -7.75
C TRP A 3 3.48 -11.65 -7.46
N SER A 4 4.71 -11.15 -7.33
CA SER A 4 5.01 -9.73 -7.16
C SER A 4 5.71 -9.17 -8.38
N ILE A 5 5.26 -8.02 -8.86
CA ILE A 5 5.85 -7.30 -9.98
C ILE A 5 6.99 -6.43 -9.41
N PRO A 6 8.23 -6.58 -9.89
CA PRO A 6 9.29 -5.63 -9.57
C PRO A 6 8.86 -4.22 -9.99
N LEU A 7 8.97 -3.23 -9.09
CA LEU A 7 8.50 -1.88 -9.38
C LEU A 7 9.11 -1.27 -10.66
N GLN A 8 10.34 -1.69 -11.00
CA GLN A 8 11.02 -1.29 -12.23
C GLN A 8 10.28 -1.75 -13.50
N LYS A 9 9.56 -2.88 -13.44
CA LYS A 9 8.77 -3.43 -14.56
C LYS A 9 7.29 -3.03 -14.51
N LEU A 10 6.84 -2.39 -13.44
CA LEU A 10 5.45 -1.95 -13.33
C LEU A 10 5.14 -0.87 -14.38
N GLU A 11 4.09 -1.10 -15.15
CA GLU A 11 3.46 -0.14 -16.05
C GLU A 11 2.11 0.29 -15.47
N VAL A 12 1.93 1.57 -15.19
CA VAL A 12 0.71 2.09 -14.54
C VAL A 12 -0.51 1.96 -15.45
N SER A 13 -0.33 2.03 -16.78
CA SER A 13 -1.41 1.85 -17.76
C SER A 13 -2.01 0.44 -17.80
N LYS A 14 -1.27 -0.55 -17.29
CA LYS A 14 -1.70 -1.96 -17.19
C LYS A 14 -2.48 -2.25 -15.92
N ILE A 15 -2.71 -1.26 -15.07
CA ILE A 15 -3.48 -1.42 -13.84
C ILE A 15 -4.96 -1.27 -14.16
N SER A 16 -5.73 -2.27 -13.75
CA SER A 16 -7.17 -2.32 -13.95
C SER A 16 -7.91 -2.12 -12.64
N ILE A 17 -9.08 -1.49 -12.75
CA ILE A 17 -9.94 -1.09 -11.65
C ILE A 17 -11.16 -1.99 -11.66
N GLY A 18 -11.33 -2.79 -10.62
CA GLY A 18 -12.45 -3.69 -10.48
C GLY A 18 -13.76 -2.99 -10.07
N PRO A 19 -14.81 -3.78 -9.78
CA PRO A 19 -16.10 -3.24 -9.36
C PRO A 19 -16.05 -2.63 -7.95
N PHE A 20 -16.92 -1.67 -7.67
CA PHE A 20 -17.08 -1.12 -6.33
C PHE A 20 -17.68 -2.19 -5.39
N LEU A 21 -16.90 -2.62 -4.39
CA LEU A 21 -17.32 -3.59 -3.40
C LEU A 21 -17.89 -2.85 -2.19
N GLN A 22 -19.20 -2.95 -1.99
CA GLN A 22 -19.85 -2.47 -0.78
C GLN A 22 -19.65 -3.45 0.36
N GLY A 23 -19.42 -2.93 1.56
CA GLY A 23 -19.25 -3.71 2.78
C GLY A 23 -18.88 -2.83 3.96
N ILE A 24 -18.47 -3.45 5.06
CA ILE A 24 -17.99 -2.75 6.28
C ILE A 24 -16.85 -1.78 5.95
N LYS A 25 -16.02 -2.14 4.96
CA LYS A 25 -14.95 -1.33 4.42
C LYS A 25 -15.06 -1.29 2.89
N PRO A 26 -15.77 -0.31 2.33
CA PRO A 26 -15.93 -0.22 0.88
C PRO A 26 -14.59 -0.13 0.18
N LEU A 27 -14.45 -0.89 -0.91
CA LEU A 27 -13.18 -1.08 -1.61
C LEU A 27 -13.41 -1.14 -3.12
N VAL A 28 -12.56 -0.46 -3.88
CA VAL A 28 -12.42 -0.70 -5.31
C VAL A 28 -11.11 -1.46 -5.52
N PRO A 29 -11.17 -2.76 -5.86
CA PRO A 29 -9.97 -3.57 -6.00
C PRO A 29 -9.18 -3.16 -7.24
N VAL A 30 -7.86 -3.37 -7.19
CA VAL A 30 -6.95 -3.12 -8.31
C VAL A 30 -6.26 -4.42 -8.72
N SER A 31 -6.16 -4.63 -10.02
CA SER A 31 -5.47 -5.77 -10.63
C SER A 31 -4.46 -5.30 -11.67
N TYR A 32 -3.62 -6.22 -12.13
CA TYR A 32 -2.65 -5.97 -13.20
C TYR A 32 -2.98 -6.84 -14.42
N LEU A 33 -3.07 -6.21 -15.58
CA LEU A 33 -3.42 -6.84 -16.86
C LEU A 33 -2.32 -6.56 -17.89
N ASP A 34 -1.67 -7.61 -18.36
CA ASP A 34 -0.64 -7.53 -19.40
C ASP A 34 -0.88 -8.59 -20.49
N GLY A 35 -1.58 -8.19 -21.55
CA GLY A 35 -2.03 -9.13 -22.58
C GLY A 35 -2.96 -10.20 -21.99
N GLN A 36 -2.51 -11.46 -22.04
CA GLN A 36 -3.24 -12.60 -21.46
C GLN A 36 -2.96 -12.81 -19.96
N LEU A 37 -1.96 -12.14 -19.40
CA LEU A 37 -1.62 -12.25 -17.99
C LEU A 37 -2.57 -11.39 -17.16
N HIS A 38 -3.40 -12.04 -16.35
CA HIS A 38 -4.22 -11.37 -15.33
C HIS A 38 -3.72 -11.72 -13.94
N ILE A 39 -3.22 -10.72 -13.23
CA ILE A 39 -2.86 -10.83 -11.82
C ILE A 39 -3.96 -10.13 -11.02
N PRO A 40 -4.79 -10.86 -10.26
CA PRO A 40 -5.98 -10.33 -9.59
C PRO A 40 -5.64 -9.34 -8.46
N SER A 41 -4.37 -9.20 -8.12
CA SER A 41 -3.90 -8.25 -7.11
C SER A 41 -2.61 -7.58 -7.55
N LEU A 42 -2.49 -6.28 -7.28
CA LEU A 42 -1.28 -5.53 -7.57
C LEU A 42 -0.24 -5.71 -6.43
N SER A 43 0.57 -6.75 -6.53
CA SER A 43 1.70 -6.96 -5.62
C SER A 43 2.98 -6.37 -6.21
N ILE A 44 3.63 -5.48 -5.46
CA ILE A 44 4.78 -4.69 -5.87
C ILE A 44 5.96 -5.07 -4.99
N LEU A 45 7.12 -5.29 -5.61
CA LEU A 45 8.39 -5.44 -4.92
C LEU A 45 9.22 -4.17 -5.07
N LEU A 46 9.50 -3.50 -3.95
CA LEU A 46 10.34 -2.32 -3.90
C LEU A 46 11.82 -2.64 -4.21
N PRO A 47 12.58 -1.67 -4.74
CA PRO A 47 14.03 -1.69 -4.67
C PRO A 47 14.51 -1.59 -3.21
N HIS A 48 15.80 -1.82 -2.97
CA HIS A 48 16.40 -1.53 -1.67
C HIS A 48 16.19 -0.06 -1.34
N SER A 49 15.62 0.19 -0.17
CA SER A 49 15.22 1.51 0.29
C SER A 49 15.50 1.63 1.78
N THR A 50 15.75 2.84 2.24
CA THR A 50 16.15 3.09 3.63
C THR A 50 14.93 3.32 4.50
N VAL A 51 14.85 2.62 5.64
CA VAL A 51 13.84 2.88 6.66
C VAL A 51 14.14 4.23 7.30
N LYS A 52 13.23 5.19 7.14
CA LYS A 52 13.33 6.49 7.81
C LYS A 52 12.86 6.39 9.25
N GLN A 53 11.73 5.73 9.45
CA GLN A 53 11.14 5.53 10.77
C GLN A 53 10.27 4.26 10.78
N TYR A 54 10.26 3.57 11.91
CA TYR A 54 9.31 2.50 12.17
C TYR A 54 8.72 2.69 13.57
N ASP A 55 7.41 2.82 13.65
CA ASP A 55 6.67 2.86 14.91
C ASP A 55 6.08 1.48 15.19
N PRO A 56 6.57 0.74 16.20
CA PRO A 56 6.08 -0.60 16.51
C PRO A 56 4.69 -0.61 17.17
N GLN A 57 4.22 0.51 17.73
CA GLN A 57 2.91 0.58 18.40
C GLN A 57 1.78 0.68 17.37
N THR A 58 1.95 1.56 16.38
CA THR A 58 1.01 1.63 15.26
C THR A 58 1.34 0.55 14.24
N GLY A 59 2.61 0.31 13.96
CA GLY A 59 3.07 -0.45 12.80
C GLY A 59 3.35 0.44 11.59
N LYS A 60 3.31 1.77 11.74
CA LYS A 60 3.66 2.70 10.66
C LYS A 60 5.12 2.53 10.27
N LEU A 61 5.36 2.28 8.99
CA LEU A 61 6.68 2.09 8.40
C LEU A 61 6.90 3.14 7.32
N ASP A 62 7.82 4.07 7.58
CA ASP A 62 8.19 5.14 6.67
C ASP A 62 9.50 4.80 5.97
N ILE A 63 9.45 4.72 4.65
CA ILE A 63 10.57 4.31 3.79
C ILE A 63 10.95 5.49 2.89
N SER A 64 12.21 5.90 2.90
CA SER A 64 12.69 6.92 1.96
C SER A 64 12.96 6.29 0.59
N LEU A 65 12.37 6.91 -0.43
CA LEU A 65 12.58 6.61 -1.84
C LEU A 65 13.54 7.62 -2.49
N GLY A 66 14.19 8.51 -1.74
CA GLY A 66 15.03 9.59 -2.27
C GLY A 66 16.19 9.07 -3.14
N ALA A 67 16.78 7.92 -2.79
CA ALA A 67 17.81 7.26 -3.59
C ALA A 67 17.26 6.54 -4.85
N ASN A 68 15.94 6.37 -4.94
CA ASN A 68 15.27 5.60 -5.99
C ASN A 68 14.27 6.49 -6.77
N ALA A 69 14.76 7.55 -7.41
CA ALA A 69 13.92 8.53 -8.12
C ALA A 69 12.93 7.90 -9.11
N ALA A 70 13.36 6.88 -9.88
CA ALA A 70 12.47 6.17 -10.81
C ALA A 70 11.33 5.42 -10.11
N ALA A 71 11.60 4.82 -8.95
CA ALA A 71 10.58 4.16 -8.13
C ALA A 71 9.57 5.17 -7.58
N LEU A 72 10.08 6.29 -7.04
CA LEU A 72 9.27 7.39 -6.55
C LEU A 72 8.32 7.92 -7.63
N GLN A 73 8.84 8.26 -8.80
CA GLN A 73 8.03 8.78 -9.92
C GLN A 73 6.95 7.79 -10.36
N LYS A 74 7.26 6.48 -10.43
CA LYS A 74 6.26 5.46 -10.78
C LYS A 74 5.14 5.37 -9.76
N LEU A 75 5.45 5.40 -8.47
CA LEU A 75 4.43 5.30 -7.44
C LEU A 75 3.62 6.60 -7.31
N LEU A 76 4.23 7.77 -7.54
CA LEU A 76 3.50 9.04 -7.65
C LEU A 76 2.53 9.03 -8.83
N LEU A 77 2.97 8.52 -9.99
CA LEU A 77 2.10 8.35 -11.16
C LEU A 77 0.94 7.39 -10.88
N LEU A 78 1.22 6.27 -10.22
CA LEU A 78 0.18 5.34 -9.75
C LEU A 78 -0.82 6.05 -8.83
N GLN A 79 -0.33 6.80 -7.85
CA GLN A 79 -1.16 7.53 -6.90
C GLN A 79 -2.09 8.53 -7.62
N LYS A 80 -1.53 9.31 -8.54
CA LYS A 80 -2.28 10.29 -9.33
C LYS A 80 -3.33 9.62 -10.24
N SER A 81 -2.97 8.51 -10.88
CA SER A 81 -3.87 7.75 -11.76
C SER A 81 -5.09 7.21 -11.01
N LEU A 82 -4.86 6.64 -9.83
CA LEU A 82 -5.94 6.11 -8.99
C LEU A 82 -6.80 7.23 -8.39
N LEU A 83 -6.22 8.36 -8.01
CA LEU A 83 -6.96 9.54 -7.58
C LEU A 83 -7.88 10.05 -8.70
N HIS A 84 -7.36 10.20 -9.91
CA HIS A 84 -8.15 10.60 -11.08
C HIS A 84 -9.30 9.61 -11.35
N THR A 85 -9.07 8.32 -11.15
CA THR A 85 -10.12 7.29 -11.25
C THR A 85 -11.27 7.57 -10.28
N VAL A 86 -10.97 7.93 -9.03
CA VAL A 86 -12.00 8.31 -8.04
C VAL A 86 -12.81 9.50 -8.52
N VAL A 87 -12.14 10.56 -8.98
CA VAL A 87 -12.81 11.76 -9.53
C VAL A 87 -13.77 11.39 -10.66
N SER A 88 -13.34 10.52 -11.59
CA SER A 88 -14.15 10.14 -12.76
C SER A 88 -15.30 9.16 -12.46
N ARG A 89 -15.22 8.41 -11.36
CA ARG A 89 -16.18 7.33 -11.05
C ARG A 89 -17.03 7.62 -9.81
N GLN A 90 -16.78 8.72 -9.10
CA GLN A 90 -17.47 9.04 -7.85
C GLN A 90 -19.00 9.09 -8.00
N ASP A 91 -19.53 9.60 -9.13
CA ASP A 91 -20.98 9.68 -9.32
C ASP A 91 -21.63 8.29 -9.42
N THR A 92 -20.87 7.31 -9.91
CA THR A 92 -21.29 5.91 -9.95
C THR A 92 -21.12 5.21 -8.60
N TRP A 93 -20.03 5.49 -7.88
CA TRP A 93 -19.72 4.82 -6.61
C TRP A 93 -20.49 5.39 -5.42
N PHE A 94 -20.75 6.70 -5.44
CA PHE A 94 -21.33 7.49 -4.36
C PHE A 94 -22.36 8.47 -4.91
N PRO A 95 -23.51 7.96 -5.40
CA PRO A 95 -24.56 8.82 -5.91
C PRO A 95 -25.02 9.79 -4.81
N ASN A 96 -25.15 11.06 -5.15
CA ASN A 96 -25.52 12.17 -4.26
C ASN A 96 -24.43 12.62 -3.25
N ASP A 97 -23.18 12.16 -3.41
CA ASP A 97 -22.04 12.53 -2.54
C ASP A 97 -20.83 13.02 -3.35
N THR A 98 -21.09 13.64 -4.51
CA THR A 98 -20.09 14.20 -5.44
C THR A 98 -19.28 15.32 -4.79
N LYS A 99 -17.97 15.28 -4.99
CA LYS A 99 -16.99 16.24 -4.49
C LYS A 99 -16.14 16.74 -5.66
N THR A 100 -15.69 17.97 -5.55
CA THR A 100 -14.73 18.55 -6.50
C THR A 100 -13.40 17.81 -6.43
N GLN A 101 -12.59 17.91 -7.49
CA GLN A 101 -11.25 17.35 -7.50
C GLN A 101 -10.40 17.87 -6.32
N GLN A 102 -10.49 19.17 -6.02
CA GLN A 102 -9.75 19.79 -4.92
C GLN A 102 -10.16 19.23 -3.55
N GLU A 103 -11.45 18.99 -3.32
CA GLU A 103 -11.92 18.35 -2.09
C GLU A 103 -11.43 16.90 -1.97
N LEU A 104 -11.44 16.14 -3.08
CA LEU A 104 -10.93 14.78 -3.09
C LEU A 104 -9.43 14.71 -2.85
N GLU A 105 -8.66 15.64 -3.41
CA GLU A 105 -7.23 15.79 -3.13
C GLU A 105 -6.97 16.06 -1.64
N ALA A 106 -7.76 16.93 -1.02
CA ALA A 106 -7.63 17.25 0.41
C ALA A 106 -8.09 16.11 1.36
N LEU A 107 -9.01 15.26 0.91
CA LEU A 107 -9.57 14.15 1.70
C LEU A 107 -8.84 12.81 1.45
N PHE A 108 -7.99 12.77 0.43
CA PHE A 108 -7.15 11.63 0.14
C PHE A 108 -6.02 11.53 1.16
N GLN A 109 -5.86 10.37 1.78
CA GLN A 109 -4.67 10.05 2.56
C GLN A 109 -3.63 9.43 1.62
N PRO A 110 -2.57 10.18 1.22
CA PRO A 110 -1.58 9.68 0.29
C PRO A 110 -0.76 8.55 0.89
N MET A 111 -0.33 7.62 0.04
CA MET A 111 0.69 6.62 0.41
C MET A 111 2.09 7.23 0.30
N ILE A 112 2.24 8.30 -0.50
CA ILE A 112 3.51 8.98 -0.71
C ILE A 112 3.38 10.47 -0.44
N GLU A 113 4.22 10.98 0.46
CA GLU A 113 4.38 12.40 0.76
C GLU A 113 5.87 12.78 0.62
N GLY A 114 6.16 13.73 -0.28
CA GLY A 114 7.54 14.07 -0.63
C GLY A 114 8.27 12.86 -1.24
N ASP A 115 9.36 12.44 -0.60
CA ASP A 115 10.14 11.24 -0.95
C ASP A 115 9.83 10.02 -0.08
N ILE A 116 8.81 10.11 0.80
CA ILE A 116 8.52 9.09 1.81
C ILE A 116 7.32 8.25 1.39
N LEU A 117 7.51 6.94 1.41
CA LEU A 117 6.45 5.94 1.28
C LEU A 117 5.97 5.50 2.66
N HIS A 118 4.69 5.68 2.91
CA HIS A 118 4.01 5.29 4.15
C HIS A 118 3.37 3.90 3.98
N LEU A 119 3.92 2.91 4.65
CA LEU A 119 3.35 1.56 4.74
C LEU A 119 2.93 1.24 6.18
N TYR A 120 2.26 0.10 6.35
CA TYR A 120 1.75 -0.35 7.63
C TYR A 120 2.12 -1.82 7.81
N CYS A 121 3.03 -2.05 8.74
CA CYS A 121 3.66 -3.31 9.08
C CYS A 121 3.42 -3.58 10.57
N PRO A 122 2.28 -4.19 10.95
CA PRO A 122 1.99 -4.44 12.36
C PRO A 122 3.02 -5.38 12.99
N VAL A 123 3.44 -5.08 14.22
CA VAL A 123 4.28 -5.97 15.02
C VAL A 123 3.42 -7.09 15.58
N VAL A 124 3.93 -8.33 15.53
CA VAL A 124 3.34 -9.45 16.26
C VAL A 124 3.70 -9.28 17.73
N VAL A 125 2.92 -8.50 18.46
CA VAL A 125 3.12 -8.36 19.93
C VAL A 125 2.17 -9.27 20.71
N GLN A 126 0.92 -9.48 20.29
CA GLN A 126 -0.03 -10.13 21.20
C GLN A 126 -1.27 -10.83 20.61
N ASP A 127 -1.56 -10.75 19.31
CA ASP A 127 -2.84 -11.27 18.81
C ASP A 127 -2.73 -11.97 17.45
N LYS A 128 -2.97 -13.29 17.46
CA LYS A 128 -2.94 -14.20 16.29
C LYS A 128 -3.96 -13.79 15.21
N ARG A 129 -4.92 -12.91 15.55
CA ARG A 129 -6.00 -12.45 14.66
C ARG A 129 -5.63 -11.27 13.75
N SER A 130 -4.49 -10.61 13.98
CA SER A 130 -4.08 -9.39 13.27
C SER A 130 -3.54 -9.62 11.85
N GLY A 131 -3.36 -10.88 11.43
CA GLY A 131 -2.75 -11.21 10.13
C GLY A 131 -1.26 -10.83 10.03
N ALA A 132 -0.67 -10.26 11.09
CA ALA A 132 0.74 -9.89 11.17
C ALA A 132 1.68 -11.11 11.10
N GLU A 133 1.23 -12.29 11.56
CA GLU A 133 1.97 -13.57 11.43
C GLU A 133 2.16 -14.01 9.96
N LEU A 134 1.39 -13.44 9.04
CA LEU A 134 1.47 -13.76 7.61
C LEU A 134 2.58 -13.00 6.87
N ILE A 135 3.26 -12.06 7.55
CA ILE A 135 4.37 -11.30 6.98
C ILE A 135 5.64 -12.14 7.13
N PHE A 136 6.31 -12.43 6.01
CA PHE A 136 7.62 -13.05 6.06
C PHE A 136 8.70 -11.99 6.26
N VAL A 137 9.55 -12.18 7.27
CA VAL A 137 10.70 -11.30 7.50
C VAL A 137 11.97 -12.11 7.31
N TYR A 138 12.79 -11.69 6.35
CA TYR A 138 14.09 -12.26 6.07
C TYR A 138 15.15 -11.32 6.62
N GLN A 139 16.04 -11.83 7.47
CA GLN A 139 17.13 -11.07 8.06
C GLN A 139 18.42 -11.26 7.26
N ALA A 140 19.40 -10.39 7.49
CA ALA A 140 20.67 -10.41 6.76
C ALA A 140 21.52 -11.67 7.04
N ASP A 141 21.32 -12.32 8.18
CA ASP A 141 21.94 -13.61 8.54
C ASP A 141 21.32 -14.82 7.80
N GLY A 142 20.34 -14.58 6.92
CA GLY A 142 19.60 -15.62 6.21
C GLY A 142 18.46 -16.23 7.03
N SER A 143 18.27 -15.83 8.28
CA SER A 143 17.16 -16.29 9.09
C SER A 143 15.82 -15.75 8.56
N ARG A 144 14.77 -16.56 8.73
CA ARG A 144 13.41 -16.22 8.32
C ARG A 144 12.46 -16.36 9.50
N THR A 145 11.72 -15.30 9.78
CA THR A 145 10.70 -15.29 10.82
C THR A 145 9.32 -14.96 10.25
N HIS A 146 8.28 -15.44 10.91
CA HIS A 146 6.91 -15.01 10.71
C HIS A 146 6.60 -13.82 11.62
N GLY A 147 6.06 -12.77 11.02
CA GLY A 147 5.75 -11.52 11.69
C GLY A 147 6.95 -10.62 11.96
N VAL A 148 6.68 -9.32 12.05
CA VAL A 148 7.67 -8.35 12.52
C VAL A 148 7.71 -8.42 14.05
N ARG A 149 8.91 -8.55 14.61
CA ARG A 149 9.15 -8.50 16.06
C ARG A 149 9.86 -7.20 16.41
N PRO A 150 9.81 -6.77 17.69
CA PRO A 150 10.60 -5.63 18.15
C PRO A 150 12.08 -5.79 17.75
N GLY A 151 12.63 -4.77 17.12
CA GLY A 151 14.03 -4.75 16.70
C GLY A 151 14.35 -5.40 15.35
N HIS A 152 13.40 -6.06 14.68
CA HIS A 152 13.60 -6.63 13.32
C HIS A 152 13.75 -5.57 12.22
N ILE A 153 13.15 -4.39 12.45
CA ILE A 153 13.18 -3.24 11.54
C ILE A 153 13.52 -2.03 12.40
N ARG A 154 14.55 -1.29 12.00
CA ARG A 154 15.03 -0.08 12.68
C ARG A 154 15.23 1.05 11.68
N ALA A 155 15.23 2.28 12.17
CA ALA A 155 15.62 3.43 11.35
C ALA A 155 17.06 3.26 10.86
N GLY A 156 17.32 3.57 9.60
CA GLY A 156 18.59 3.38 8.93
C GLY A 156 18.74 2.03 8.22
N ASP A 157 17.87 1.04 8.49
CA ASP A 157 17.95 -0.27 7.82
C ASP A 157 17.73 -0.12 6.31
N SER A 158 18.50 -0.88 5.53
CA SER A 158 18.28 -1.05 4.10
C SER A 158 17.39 -2.28 3.89
N ILE A 159 16.16 -2.05 3.43
CA ILE A 159 15.17 -3.10 3.26
C ILE A 159 14.61 -3.14 1.84
N ARG A 160 14.11 -4.31 1.43
CA ARG A 160 13.13 -4.44 0.34
C ARG A 160 11.81 -4.86 0.94
N VAL A 161 10.72 -4.28 0.43
CA VAL A 161 9.36 -4.64 0.86
C VAL A 161 8.59 -5.14 -0.34
N ALA A 162 8.02 -6.34 -0.20
CA ALA A 162 6.96 -6.83 -1.07
C ALA A 162 5.63 -6.46 -0.41
N PHE A 163 4.80 -5.68 -1.08
CA PHE A 163 3.49 -5.29 -0.59
C PHE A 163 2.45 -5.37 -1.69
N ARG A 164 1.22 -5.70 -1.30
CA ARG A 164 0.06 -5.78 -2.17
C ARG A 164 -0.80 -4.57 -1.98
N ILE A 165 -1.12 -3.85 -3.05
CA ILE A 165 -2.21 -2.89 -3.09
C ILE A 165 -3.50 -3.68 -3.32
N GLN A 166 -4.36 -3.71 -2.31
CA GLN A 166 -5.65 -4.39 -2.35
C GLN A 166 -6.66 -3.59 -3.18
N GLY A 167 -6.57 -2.26 -3.10
CA GLY A 167 -7.49 -1.36 -3.79
C GLY A 167 -7.53 0.03 -3.17
N ILE A 168 -8.50 0.82 -3.60
CA ILE A 168 -8.84 2.11 -2.99
C ILE A 168 -9.92 1.84 -1.95
N SER A 169 -9.63 2.09 -0.67
CA SER A 169 -10.61 1.95 0.40
C SER A 169 -11.22 3.29 0.76
N PHE A 170 -12.52 3.29 1.00
CA PHE A 170 -13.29 4.48 1.33
C PHE A 170 -13.75 4.43 2.77
N HIS A 171 -13.72 5.58 3.43
CA HIS A 171 -14.18 5.71 4.81
C HIS A 171 -15.64 6.13 4.83
N ASN A 172 -16.48 5.28 5.43
CA ASN A 172 -17.86 5.61 5.71
C ASN A 172 -17.99 6.23 7.10
N HIS A 173 -18.87 7.21 7.23
CA HIS A 173 -19.15 7.82 8.51
C HIS A 173 -19.89 6.81 9.41
N PRO A 174 -19.44 6.60 10.66
CA PRO A 174 -19.95 5.51 11.51
C PRO A 174 -21.43 5.64 11.87
N LEU A 175 -21.98 6.86 11.89
CA LEU A 175 -23.37 7.10 12.28
C LEU A 175 -24.40 6.85 11.16
N ASN A 176 -24.05 7.09 9.90
CA ASN A 176 -25.02 7.05 8.79
C ASN A 176 -24.56 6.15 7.63
N ASN A 177 -23.38 5.54 7.75
CA ASN A 177 -22.75 4.69 6.75
C ASN A 177 -22.59 5.34 5.36
N ARG A 178 -22.70 6.67 5.26
CA ARG A 178 -22.43 7.42 4.03
C ARG A 178 -20.95 7.65 3.86
N TRP A 179 -20.51 7.79 2.62
CA TRP A 179 -19.11 8.09 2.34
C TRP A 179 -18.73 9.46 2.88
N SER A 180 -17.75 9.48 3.78
CA SER A 180 -17.24 10.71 4.40
C SER A 180 -16.40 11.58 3.46
N GLY A 181 -16.13 11.12 2.23
CA GLY A 181 -15.17 11.73 1.32
C GLY A 181 -13.73 11.29 1.54
N LYS A 182 -13.38 10.75 2.72
CA LYS A 182 -12.02 10.25 2.99
C LYS A 182 -11.77 8.90 2.32
N PHE A 183 -10.59 8.73 1.74
CA PHE A 183 -10.17 7.48 1.11
C PHE A 183 -8.65 7.37 1.09
N ARG A 184 -8.16 6.15 0.87
CA ARG A 184 -6.73 5.83 0.83
C ARG A 184 -6.47 4.59 0.02
N PHE A 185 -5.21 4.37 -0.35
CA PHE A 185 -4.80 3.06 -0.82
C PHE A 185 -4.74 2.08 0.33
N GLN A 186 -5.47 0.99 0.17
CA GLN A 186 -5.45 -0.11 1.09
C GLN A 186 -4.40 -1.09 0.63
N HIS A 187 -3.39 -1.32 1.47
CA HIS A 187 -2.30 -2.24 1.19
C HIS A 187 -2.13 -3.27 2.30
N LYS A 188 -1.32 -4.30 1.99
CA LYS A 188 -0.84 -5.31 2.92
C LYS A 188 0.62 -5.61 2.61
N ILE A 189 1.49 -5.63 3.62
CA ILE A 189 2.85 -6.12 3.46
C ILE A 189 2.83 -7.66 3.40
N VAL A 190 3.56 -8.21 2.44
CA VAL A 190 3.69 -9.65 2.19
C VAL A 190 5.02 -10.16 2.74
N ALA A 191 6.10 -9.44 2.45
CA ALA A 191 7.43 -9.78 2.93
C ALA A 191 8.31 -8.54 3.11
N VAL A 192 9.23 -8.63 4.07
CA VAL A 192 10.31 -7.68 4.31
C VAL A 192 11.62 -8.42 4.21
N PHE A 193 12.56 -7.89 3.43
CA PHE A 193 13.92 -8.40 3.30
C PHE A 193 14.87 -7.37 3.86
N ASN A 194 15.40 -7.63 5.05
CA ASN A 194 16.41 -6.79 5.68
C ASN A 194 17.79 -7.19 5.16
N SER A 195 18.51 -6.21 4.61
CA SER A 195 19.85 -6.41 4.05
C SER A 195 20.96 -5.78 4.91
N THR A 196 20.60 -5.09 5.98
CA THR A 196 21.59 -4.56 6.92
C THR A 196 22.05 -5.68 7.85
N SER A 197 23.34 -6.01 7.78
CA SER A 197 24.00 -6.84 8.79
C SER A 197 24.11 -6.04 10.10
N VAL A 198 23.68 -6.65 11.22
CA VAL A 198 23.89 -6.09 12.58
C VAL A 198 25.37 -6.19 12.95
#